data_AF-A0A7V5U4V4-F1
#
_entry.id   AF-A0A7V5U4V4-F1
#
_cell.length_a   1.000
_cell.length_b   1.000
_cell.length_c   1.000
_cell.angle_alpha   90.00
_cell.angle_beta   90.00
_cell.angle_gamma   90.00
#
_symmetry.space_group_name_H-M   'P 1'
#
loop_
_entity.id
_entity.type
_entity.pdbx_description
1 polymer ?
#
loop_
_entity_poly.entity_id
_entity_poly.type
_entity_poly.pdbx_seq_one_letter_code
_entity_poly.pdbx_strand_id
1 'polypeptide(L)'
;MSSVDVLWEIQAMLRSFKEIREKVKSYGRQFFVVIPASDDEISIEVALSAKSEGIAQSILIGDKKKIEDILSKKGASITDFEIIDCKDYSEAAKIAVR
;
A
#
# COMPACT_ATOMS: atom_id res chain seq x y z
N MET A 1 0.38 37.96 7.47
CA MET A 1 0.92 36.76 8.13
C MET A 1 1.89 37.20 9.21
N SER A 2 1.73 36.72 10.44
CA SER A 2 2.72 36.97 11.49
C SER A 2 3.93 36.03 11.30
N SER A 3 5.10 36.43 11.79
CA SER A 3 6.31 35.57 11.76
C SER A 3 6.09 34.23 12.47
N VAL A 4 5.14 34.16 13.41
CA VAL A 4 4.77 32.95 14.13
C VAL A 4 3.96 32.00 13.23
N ASP A 5 3.07 32.53 12.40
CA ASP A 5 2.30 31.74 11.43
C ASP A 5 3.21 31.07 10.39
N VAL A 6 4.21 31.81 9.89
CA VAL A 6 5.19 31.31 8.92
C VAL A 6 6.09 30.23 9.53
N LEU A 7 6.52 30.39 10.78
CA LEU A 7 7.32 29.39 11.50
C LEU A 7 6.53 28.10 11.73
N TRP A 8 5.23 28.20 12.02
CA TRP A 8 4.34 27.06 12.19
C TRP A 8 4.11 26.32 10.86
N GLU A 9 3.85 27.02 9.75
CA GLU A 9 3.75 26.40 8.42
C GLU A 9 5.05 25.70 8.01
N ILE A 10 6.20 26.32 8.29
CA ILE A 10 7.53 25.77 8.04
C ILE A 10 7.82 24.52 8.89
N GLN A 11 7.29 24.43 10.11
CA GLN A 11 7.32 23.20 10.92
C GLN A 11 6.27 22.15 10.50
N ALA A 12 5.15 22.57 9.91
CA ALA A 12 4.09 21.69 9.43
C ALA A 12 4.43 21.03 8.07
N MET A 13 5.30 21.64 7.26
CA MET A 13 5.77 21.04 6.01
C MET A 13 6.65 19.81 6.28
N LEU A 14 6.18 18.65 5.85
CA LEU A 14 6.95 17.39 5.82
C LEU A 14 8.11 17.54 4.82
N ARG A 15 9.35 17.32 5.28
CA ARG A 15 10.57 17.59 4.48
C ARG A 15 11.29 16.33 4.02
N SER A 16 10.90 15.18 4.53
CA SER A 16 11.53 13.91 4.23
C SER A 16 10.52 12.77 4.13
N PHE A 17 10.88 11.73 3.40
CA PHE A 17 10.04 10.52 3.31
C PHE A 17 9.88 9.82 4.66
N LYS A 18 10.89 9.94 5.54
CA LYS A 18 10.81 9.47 6.92
C LYS A 18 9.71 10.18 7.70
N GLU A 19 9.66 11.51 7.64
CA GLU A 19 8.60 12.30 8.30
C GLU A 19 7.22 11.95 7.74
N ILE A 20 7.09 11.75 6.42
CA ILE A 20 5.83 11.29 5.82
C ILE A 20 5.42 9.93 6.40
N ARG A 21 6.34 8.96 6.48
CA ARG A 21 6.07 7.63 7.04
C ARG A 21 5.66 7.69 8.51
N GLU A 22 6.39 8.44 9.33
CA GLU A 22 6.08 8.62 10.75
C GLU A 22 4.72 9.30 10.93
N LYS A 23 4.42 10.31 10.11
CA LYS A 23 3.13 10.99 10.13
C LYS A 23 1.99 10.04 9.76
N VAL A 24 2.15 9.21 8.72
CA VAL A 24 1.15 8.20 8.33
C VAL A 24 0.87 7.24 9.48
N LYS A 25 1.92 6.71 10.12
CA LYS A 25 1.79 5.81 11.28
C LYS A 25 1.12 6.50 12.47
N SER A 26 1.37 7.81 12.67
CA SER A 26 0.79 8.58 13.78
C SER A 26 -0.74 8.73 13.72
N TYR A 27 -1.38 8.53 12.56
CA TYR A 27 -2.83 8.64 12.47
C TYR A 27 -3.58 7.53 13.21
N GLY A 28 -2.90 6.43 13.58
CA GLY A 28 -3.51 5.34 14.35
C GLY A 28 -4.68 4.65 13.64
N ARG A 29 -4.87 4.90 12.33
CA ARG A 29 -5.91 4.30 11.50
C ARG A 29 -5.28 3.37 10.48
N GLN A 30 -6.03 2.35 10.11
CA GLN A 30 -5.64 1.43 9.04
C GLN A 30 -5.95 2.07 7.69
N PHE A 31 -4.94 2.19 6.84
CA PHE A 31 -5.12 2.57 5.43
C PHE A 31 -5.30 1.32 4.58
N PHE A 32 -6.07 1.44 3.51
CA PHE A 32 -6.25 0.38 2.52
C PHE A 32 -5.79 0.89 1.15
N VAL A 33 -5.09 0.03 0.42
CA VAL A 33 -4.63 0.27 -0.95
C VAL A 33 -5.04 -0.90 -1.81
N VAL A 34 -5.53 -0.62 -3.01
CA VAL A 34 -5.82 -1.63 -4.02
C VAL A 34 -4.69 -1.62 -5.04
N ILE A 35 -4.10 -2.79 -5.31
CA ILE A 35 -2.99 -2.95 -6.26
C ILE A 35 -3.51 -3.77 -7.45
N PRO A 36 -3.80 -3.13 -8.61
CA PRO A 36 -4.15 -3.86 -9.82
C PRO A 36 -2.90 -4.53 -10.44
N ALA A 37 -3.12 -5.61 -11.19
CA ALA A 37 -2.05 -6.40 -11.81
C ALA A 37 -0.98 -6.87 -10.81
N SER A 38 -1.42 -7.38 -9.65
CA SER A 38 -0.56 -7.82 -8.53
C SER A 38 0.14 -9.16 -8.74
N ASP A 39 0.11 -9.73 -9.94
CA ASP A 39 0.64 -11.06 -10.23
C ASP A 39 2.13 -11.08 -10.59
N ASP A 40 2.88 -10.09 -10.10
CA ASP A 40 4.33 -9.94 -10.21
C ASP A 40 5.01 -9.74 -8.82
N GLU A 41 6.31 -10.02 -8.75
CA GLU A 41 7.04 -10.00 -7.48
C GLU A 41 7.15 -8.62 -6.82
N ILE A 42 7.22 -7.55 -7.63
CA ILE A 42 7.41 -6.17 -7.14
C ILE A 42 6.12 -5.71 -6.46
N SER A 43 4.98 -5.95 -7.08
CA SER A 43 3.66 -5.62 -6.52
C SER A 43 3.43 -6.30 -5.17
N ILE A 44 3.77 -7.59 -5.06
CA ILE A 44 3.66 -8.33 -3.80
C ILE A 44 4.64 -7.82 -2.74
N GLU A 45 5.87 -7.47 -3.11
CA GLU A 45 6.86 -6.94 -2.17
C GLU A 45 6.45 -5.59 -1.59
N VAL A 46 5.85 -4.72 -2.40
CA VAL A 46 5.29 -3.44 -1.94
C VAL A 46 4.17 -3.68 -0.92
N ALA A 47 3.26 -4.63 -1.19
CA ALA A 47 2.18 -4.98 -0.27
C ALA A 47 2.69 -5.51 1.08
N LEU A 48 3.68 -6.41 1.04
CA LEU A 48 4.33 -6.97 2.23
C LEU A 48 5.06 -5.88 3.04
N SER A 49 5.81 -5.01 2.36
CA SER A 49 6.51 -3.90 2.98
C SER A 49 5.54 -2.96 3.68
N ALA A 50 4.49 -2.50 2.98
CA ALA A 50 3.46 -1.63 3.54
C ALA A 50 2.75 -2.24 4.76
N LYS A 51 2.45 -3.54 4.72
CA LYS A 51 1.88 -4.27 5.85
C LYS A 51 2.85 -4.35 7.03
N SER A 52 4.09 -4.79 6.80
CA SER A 52 5.10 -4.95 7.86
C SER A 52 5.45 -3.64 8.55
N GLU A 53 5.37 -2.53 7.82
CA GLU A 53 5.61 -1.20 8.35
C GLU A 53 4.39 -0.58 9.05
N GLY A 54 3.22 -1.22 8.99
CA GLY A 54 1.96 -0.70 9.52
C GLY A 54 1.45 0.52 8.75
N ILE A 55 1.79 0.63 7.46
CA ILE A 55 1.42 1.76 6.61
C ILE A 55 0.04 1.55 5.99
N ALA A 56 -0.20 0.36 5.43
CA ALA A 56 -1.48 0.01 4.80
C ALA A 56 -1.71 -1.51 4.78
N GLN A 57 -2.98 -1.90 4.72
CA GLN A 57 -3.41 -3.20 4.22
C GLN A 57 -3.65 -3.13 2.72
N SER A 58 -3.52 -4.26 2.02
CA SER A 58 -3.62 -4.31 0.57
C SER A 58 -4.69 -5.28 0.09
N ILE A 59 -5.42 -4.87 -0.96
CA ILE A 59 -6.27 -5.72 -1.79
C ILE A 59 -5.50 -5.94 -3.09
N LEU A 60 -5.23 -7.21 -3.43
CA LEU A 60 -4.42 -7.61 -4.57
C LEU A 60 -5.34 -8.10 -5.69
N ILE A 61 -5.22 -7.52 -6.89
CA ILE A 61 -6.03 -7.92 -8.05
C ILE A 61 -5.10 -8.43 -9.15
N GLY A 62 -5.28 -9.67 -9.60
CA GLY A 62 -4.42 -10.28 -10.62
C GLY A 62 -4.72 -11.77 -10.81
N ASP A 63 -3.82 -12.50 -11.48
CA ASP A 63 -3.91 -13.97 -11.53
C ASP A 63 -3.70 -14.56 -10.13
N LYS A 64 -4.79 -15.05 -9.54
CA LYS A 64 -4.79 -15.53 -8.15
C LYS A 64 -3.72 -16.60 -7.90
N LYS A 65 -3.52 -17.55 -8.82
CA LYS A 65 -2.54 -18.62 -8.62
C LYS A 65 -1.11 -18.07 -8.57
N LYS A 66 -0.79 -17.13 -9.46
CA LYS A 66 0.54 -16.50 -9.45
C LYS A 66 0.77 -15.70 -8.17
N ILE A 67 -0.23 -14.96 -7.71
CA ILE A 67 -0.17 -14.22 -6.44
C ILE A 67 0.12 -15.17 -5.28
N GLU A 68 -0.65 -16.26 -5.18
CA GLU A 68 -0.48 -17.30 -4.15
C GLU A 68 0.92 -17.93 -4.19
N ASP A 69 1.41 -18.27 -5.38
CA ASP A 69 2.74 -18.82 -5.57
C ASP A 69 3.85 -17.86 -5.12
N ILE A 70 3.74 -16.57 -5.46
CA ILE A 70 4.71 -15.53 -5.05
C ILE A 70 4.68 -15.33 -3.54
N LEU A 71 3.50 -15.24 -2.93
CA LEU A 71 3.33 -15.12 -1.47
C LEU A 71 3.95 -16.32 -0.75
N SER A 72 3.68 -17.54 -1.23
CA SER A 72 4.26 -18.77 -0.67
C SER A 72 5.78 -18.78 -0.78
N LYS A 73 6.35 -18.36 -1.93
CA LYS A 73 7.81 -18.26 -2.10
C LYS A 73 8.45 -17.24 -1.16
N LYS A 74 7.74 -16.15 -0.87
CA LYS A 74 8.18 -15.11 0.10
C LYS A 74 7.86 -15.46 1.55
N GLY A 75 7.26 -16.63 1.84
CA GLY A 75 6.92 -17.08 3.19
C GLY A 75 5.81 -16.27 3.86
N ALA A 76 4.99 -15.57 3.08
CA ALA A 76 3.88 -14.77 3.56
C ALA A 76 2.57 -15.57 3.59
N SER A 77 1.66 -15.26 4.51
CA SER A 77 0.35 -15.93 4.55
C SER A 77 -0.57 -15.35 3.49
N ILE A 78 -1.35 -16.19 2.82
CA ILE A 78 -2.40 -15.72 1.91
C ILE A 78 -3.51 -14.97 2.66
N THR A 79 -3.76 -15.33 3.92
CA THR A 79 -4.79 -14.72 4.76
C THR A 79 -4.46 -13.28 5.16
N ASP A 80 -3.24 -12.84 4.85
CA ASP A 80 -2.78 -11.48 5.12
C ASP A 80 -3.36 -10.45 4.16
N PHE A 81 -3.94 -10.88 3.04
CA PHE A 81 -4.41 -10.05 1.96
C PHE A 81 -5.79 -10.49 1.47
N GLU A 82 -6.57 -9.53 0.98
CA GLU A 82 -7.71 -9.83 0.13
C GLU A 82 -7.22 -9.99 -1.31
N ILE A 83 -7.64 -11.06 -2.00
CA ILE A 83 -7.20 -11.36 -3.36
C ILE A 83 -8.42 -11.48 -4.28
N ILE A 84 -8.45 -10.67 -5.33
CA ILE A 84 -9.47 -10.68 -6.38
C ILE A 84 -8.84 -11.28 -7.65
N ASP A 85 -9.38 -12.40 -8.14
CA ASP A 85 -8.90 -13.04 -9.37
C ASP A 85 -9.38 -12.26 -10.60
N CYS A 86 -8.45 -11.62 -11.31
CA CYS A 86 -8.73 -10.92 -12.56
C CYS A 86 -7.45 -10.87 -13.40
N LYS A 87 -7.42 -11.63 -14.50
CA LYS A 87 -6.24 -11.74 -15.37
C LYS A 87 -6.10 -10.61 -16.38
N ASP A 88 -7.20 -9.91 -16.66
CA ASP A 88 -7.19 -8.78 -17.58
C ASP A 88 -6.80 -7.50 -16.82
N TYR A 89 -5.69 -6.88 -17.22
CA TYR A 89 -5.18 -5.71 -16.51
C TYR A 89 -6.08 -4.47 -16.66
N SER A 90 -6.80 -4.34 -17.77
CA SER A 90 -7.75 -3.23 -17.97
C SER A 90 -8.93 -3.39 -17.02
N GLU A 91 -9.45 -4.60 -16.88
CA GLU A 91 -10.54 -4.90 -15.96
C GLU A 91 -10.08 -4.81 -14.50
N ALA A 92 -8.89 -5.29 -14.16
CA ALA A 92 -8.31 -5.14 -12.83
C ALA A 92 -8.20 -3.66 -12.42
N ALA A 93 -7.77 -2.79 -13.34
CA ALA A 93 -7.71 -1.35 -13.12
C ALA A 93 -9.11 -0.75 -12.88
N LYS A 94 -10.14 -1.20 -13.61
CA LYS A 94 -11.53 -0.76 -13.38
C LYS A 94 -12.06 -1.20 -12.02
N ILE A 95 -11.79 -2.44 -11.61
CA ILE A 95 -12.19 -2.94 -10.30
C ILE A 95 -11.53 -2.11 -9.19
N ALA A 96 -10.27 -1.72 -9.35
CA ALA A 96 -9.50 -1.02 -8.33
C ALA A 96 -10.01 0.39 -7.97
N VAL A 97 -10.79 1.03 -8.84
CA VAL A 97 -11.24 2.43 -8.69
C VAL A 97 -12.76 2.58 -8.62
N ARG A 98 -13.49 1.46 -8.53
CA ARG A 98 -14.96 1.43 -8.56
C ARG A 98 -15.59 1.78 -7.21
#